data_AF-A0A1B3Z6W0-F1
#
_entry.id   AF-A0A1B3Z6W0-F1
#
_cell.length_a   1.000
_cell.length_b   1.000
_cell.length_c   1.000
_cell.angle_alpha   90.00
_cell.angle_beta   90.00
_cell.angle_gamma   90.00
#
_symmetry.space_group_name_H-M   'P 1'
#
loop_
_entity.id
_entity.type
_entity.pdbx_description
1 polymer ?
#
loop_
_entity_poly.entity_id
_entity_poly.type
_entity_poly.pdbx_seq_one_letter_code
_entity_poly.pdbx_strand_id
1 'polypeptide(L)'
;MTRLPVHRERHLVSRIGWLRAAVLGANDGIVSTASLIIGVAAAAAKPGDILVAGAAGLVAGAMSMAAGEYVSVSSQSDTEQADLARERGELAGDIAAEVNELAGIYVERGVDPATAQVVARQLMAKDALAAHARDELGISRITAARPIQAAFTSAATFTTGAALPLAIIFIVPGRWLALGEATGSLLFLALLGGIGARAGGAPIWTATLRVTFWGALAMALTAGIGMVVGTAV
;
A
#
# COMPACT_ATOMS: atom_id res chain seq x y z
N MET A 1 8.86 27.72 -34.28
CA MET A 1 8.75 26.68 -33.24
C MET A 1 7.51 26.98 -32.40
N THR A 2 6.39 26.37 -32.75
CA THR A 2 5.10 26.57 -32.08
C THR A 2 5.10 25.73 -30.81
N ARG A 3 5.16 26.36 -29.63
CA ARG A 3 5.02 25.64 -28.36
C ARG A 3 3.61 25.06 -28.32
N LEU A 4 3.50 23.72 -28.33
CA LEU A 4 2.24 23.04 -28.09
C LEU A 4 1.68 23.50 -26.72
N PRO A 5 0.38 23.82 -26.63
CA PRO A 5 -0.23 24.18 -25.36
C PRO A 5 -0.09 23.00 -24.39
N VAL A 6 0.55 23.24 -23.24
CA VAL A 6 0.70 22.23 -22.18
C VAL A 6 -0.68 22.01 -21.58
N HIS A 7 -1.39 21.00 -22.06
CA HIS A 7 -2.63 20.53 -21.44
C HIS A 7 -2.28 19.98 -20.06
N ARG A 8 -2.69 20.68 -19.00
CA ARG A 8 -2.32 20.34 -17.63
C ARG A 8 -3.31 19.32 -17.09
N GLU A 9 -3.16 18.08 -17.51
CA GLU A 9 -3.99 16.98 -17.01
C GLU A 9 -3.56 16.57 -15.60
N ARG A 10 -4.52 16.50 -14.66
CA ARG A 10 -4.30 15.95 -13.32
C ARG A 10 -4.51 14.44 -13.35
N HIS A 11 -3.46 13.69 -13.65
CA HIS A 11 -3.50 12.23 -13.56
C HIS A 11 -3.44 11.79 -12.09
N LEU A 12 -4.46 11.04 -11.65
CA LEU A 12 -4.51 10.43 -10.31
C LEU A 12 -3.64 9.18 -10.20
N VAL A 13 -3.19 8.60 -11.33
CA VAL A 13 -2.37 7.38 -11.41
C VAL A 13 -1.09 7.49 -10.57
N SER A 14 -0.43 8.65 -10.57
CA SER A 14 0.78 8.89 -9.77
C SER A 14 0.52 8.85 -8.26
N ARG A 15 -0.75 8.97 -7.83
CA ARG A 15 -1.14 8.93 -6.42
C ARG A 15 -1.56 7.55 -5.95
N ILE A 16 -1.85 6.62 -6.86
CA ILE A 16 -2.39 5.30 -6.52
C ILE A 16 -1.45 4.53 -5.60
N GLY A 17 -0.14 4.55 -5.86
CA GLY A 17 0.86 3.79 -5.08
C GLY A 17 0.89 4.19 -3.60
N TRP A 18 1.13 5.48 -3.30
CA TRP A 18 1.20 5.96 -1.93
C TRP A 18 -0.17 5.99 -1.25
N LEU A 19 -1.24 6.31 -2.00
CA LEU A 19 -2.60 6.33 -1.46
C LEU A 19 -3.06 4.94 -1.06
N ARG A 20 -2.75 3.91 -1.88
CA ARG A 20 -3.02 2.51 -1.55
C ARG A 20 -2.30 2.12 -0.25
N ALA A 21 -1.00 2.39 -0.16
CA ALA A 21 -0.21 2.04 1.03
C ALA A 21 -0.72 2.76 2.28
N ALA A 22 -1.02 4.06 2.17
CA ALA A 22 -1.50 4.85 3.31
C ALA A 22 -2.89 4.45 3.80
N VAL A 23 -3.83 4.21 2.87
CA VAL A 23 -5.18 3.74 3.20
C VAL A 23 -5.14 2.32 3.76
N LEU A 24 -4.28 1.44 3.21
CA LEU A 24 -4.08 0.09 3.73
C LEU A 24 -3.56 0.14 5.16
N GLY A 25 -2.48 0.89 5.43
CA GLY A 25 -1.90 1.01 6.76
C GLY A 25 -2.90 1.56 7.78
N ALA A 26 -3.58 2.67 7.47
CA ALA A 26 -4.54 3.25 8.39
C ALA A 26 -5.76 2.34 8.65
N ASN A 27 -6.29 1.66 7.62
CA ASN A 27 -7.37 0.68 7.81
C ASN A 27 -6.92 -0.48 8.70
N ASP A 28 -5.74 -1.04 8.41
CA ASP A 28 -5.21 -2.18 9.17
C ASP A 28 -4.94 -1.81 10.62
N GLY A 29 -4.42 -0.61 10.88
CA GLY A 29 -4.24 -0.06 12.22
C GLY A 29 -5.55 0.04 13.01
N ILE A 30 -6.63 0.53 12.38
CA ILE A 30 -7.95 0.60 13.02
C ILE A 30 -8.48 -0.81 13.30
N VAL A 31 -8.54 -1.66 12.27
CA VAL A 31 -9.16 -3.00 12.37
C VAL A 31 -8.42 -3.86 13.38
N SER A 32 -7.10 -4.01 13.25
CA SER A 32 -6.32 -4.90 14.11
C SER A 32 -6.34 -4.46 15.58
N THR A 33 -6.19 -3.16 15.85
CA THR A 33 -6.16 -2.63 17.22
C THR A 33 -7.54 -2.69 17.87
N ALA A 34 -8.60 -2.32 17.15
CA ALA A 34 -9.98 -2.42 17.67
C ALA A 34 -10.37 -3.89 17.92
N SER A 35 -10.04 -4.78 16.98
CA SER A 35 -10.25 -6.23 17.14
C SER A 35 -9.53 -6.78 18.38
N LEU A 36 -8.29 -6.37 18.62
CA LEU A 36 -7.53 -6.80 19.79
C LEU A 36 -8.16 -6.26 21.09
N ILE A 37 -8.50 -4.98 21.14
CA ILE A 37 -9.15 -4.35 22.30
C ILE A 37 -10.48 -5.05 22.61
N ILE A 38 -11.33 -5.26 21.61
CA ILE A 38 -12.63 -5.92 21.78
C ILE A 38 -12.44 -7.37 22.23
N GLY A 39 -11.50 -8.11 21.64
CA GLY A 39 -11.23 -9.50 22.02
C GLY A 39 -10.76 -9.62 23.47
N VAL A 40 -9.83 -8.77 23.90
CA VAL A 40 -9.34 -8.76 25.29
C VAL A 40 -10.42 -8.28 26.26
N ALA A 41 -11.20 -7.26 25.90
CA ALA A 41 -12.33 -6.81 26.70
C ALA A 41 -13.42 -7.88 26.86
N ALA A 42 -13.68 -8.67 25.81
CA ALA A 42 -14.64 -9.77 25.83
C ALA A 42 -14.22 -10.93 26.74
N ALA A 43 -12.93 -11.06 27.04
CA ALA A 43 -12.38 -12.02 28.01
C ALA A 43 -12.46 -11.52 29.47
N ALA A 44 -13.27 -10.49 29.77
CA ALA A 44 -13.42 -9.88 31.09
C ALA A 44 -12.11 -9.32 31.71
N ALA A 45 -11.18 -8.89 30.86
CA ALA A 45 -9.91 -8.31 31.29
C ALA A 45 -10.07 -6.95 32.00
N LYS A 46 -9.09 -6.59 32.84
CA LYS A 46 -9.08 -5.28 33.52
C LYS A 46 -8.70 -4.17 32.52
N PRO A 47 -9.10 -2.91 32.76
CA PRO A 47 -8.76 -1.79 31.87
C PRO A 47 -7.25 -1.64 31.58
N GLY A 48 -6.40 -1.92 32.57
CA GLY A 48 -4.95 -1.88 32.40
C GLY A 48 -4.44 -2.95 31.41
N ASP A 49 -4.99 -4.15 31.46
CA ASP A 49 -4.60 -5.26 30.58
C ASP A 49 -5.01 -4.95 29.13
N ILE A 50 -6.19 -4.36 28.94
CA ILE A 50 -6.69 -3.91 27.63
C ILE A 50 -5.77 -2.84 27.03
N LEU A 51 -5.34 -1.85 27.84
CA LEU A 51 -4.44 -0.80 27.37
C LEU A 51 -3.06 -1.36 26.99
N VAL A 52 -2.50 -2.25 27.82
CA VAL A 52 -1.22 -2.90 27.53
C VAL A 52 -1.31 -3.72 26.25
N ALA A 53 -2.36 -4.52 26.09
CA ALA A 53 -2.59 -5.31 24.89
C ALA A 53 -2.73 -4.42 23.65
N GLY A 54 -3.57 -3.38 23.70
CA GLY A 54 -3.76 -2.44 22.60
C GLY A 54 -2.46 -1.71 22.23
N ALA A 55 -1.70 -1.22 23.21
CA ALA A 55 -0.45 -0.51 22.96
C ALA A 55 0.63 -1.42 22.39
N ALA A 56 0.76 -2.64 22.93
CA ALA A 56 1.66 -3.66 22.40
C ALA A 56 1.26 -4.06 20.97
N GLY A 57 -0.04 -4.25 20.72
CA GLY A 57 -0.60 -4.54 19.41
C GLY A 57 -0.32 -3.43 18.39
N LEU A 58 -0.44 -2.17 18.80
CA LEU A 58 -0.10 -1.02 17.95
C LEU A 58 1.37 -1.08 17.53
N VAL A 59 2.29 -1.21 18.50
CA VAL A 59 3.73 -1.21 18.21
C VAL A 59 4.11 -2.43 17.37
N ALA A 60 3.61 -3.61 17.73
CA ALA A 60 3.87 -4.85 17.00
C ALA A 60 3.35 -4.77 15.56
N GLY A 61 2.12 -4.29 15.36
CA GLY A 61 1.52 -4.12 14.04
C GLY A 61 2.23 -3.09 13.19
N ALA A 62 2.57 -1.92 13.75
CA ALA A 62 3.31 -0.88 13.03
C ALA A 62 4.70 -1.37 12.57
N MET A 63 5.42 -2.08 13.45
CA MET A 63 6.72 -2.67 13.13
C MET A 63 6.60 -3.80 12.11
N SER A 64 5.59 -4.66 12.22
CA SER A 64 5.34 -5.73 11.26
C SER A 64 5.04 -5.19 9.86
N MET A 65 4.20 -4.16 9.75
CA MET A 65 3.94 -3.49 8.47
C MET A 65 5.19 -2.81 7.91
N ALA A 66 5.95 -2.08 8.73
CA ALA A 66 7.16 -1.41 8.27
C ALA A 66 8.21 -2.41 7.78
N ALA A 67 8.44 -3.49 8.53
CA ALA A 67 9.35 -4.54 8.14
C ALA A 67 8.89 -5.26 6.87
N GLY A 68 7.59 -5.60 6.78
CA GLY A 68 7.02 -6.26 5.60
C GLY A 68 7.15 -5.42 4.34
N GLU A 69 6.83 -4.13 4.41
CA GLU A 69 6.96 -3.21 3.28
C GLU A 69 8.43 -2.92 2.93
N TYR A 70 9.31 -2.78 3.93
CA TYR A 70 10.75 -2.63 3.68
C TYR A 70 11.30 -3.86 2.94
N VAL A 71 11.02 -5.06 3.42
CA VAL A 71 11.51 -6.31 2.82
C VAL A 71 10.96 -6.47 1.41
N SER A 72 9.64 -6.32 1.23
CA SER A 72 8.97 -6.45 -0.07
C SER A 72 9.56 -5.50 -1.12
N VAL A 73 9.66 -4.21 -0.78
CA VAL A 73 10.16 -3.18 -1.71
C VAL A 73 11.68 -3.28 -1.89
N SER A 74 12.43 -3.76 -0.89
CA SER A 74 13.87 -4.05 -1.06
C SER A 74 14.08 -5.22 -2.02
N SER A 75 13.33 -6.30 -1.91
CA SER A 75 13.40 -7.42 -2.86
C SER A 75 13.05 -6.99 -4.29
N GLN A 76 12.06 -6.10 -4.45
CA GLN A 76 11.80 -5.47 -5.75
C GLN A 76 13.02 -4.68 -6.24
N SER A 77 13.60 -3.82 -5.41
CA SER A 77 14.81 -3.05 -5.75
C SER A 77 15.99 -3.94 -6.15
N ASP A 78 16.19 -5.06 -5.45
CA ASP A 78 17.29 -5.99 -5.73
C ASP A 78 17.09 -6.66 -7.10
N THR A 79 15.85 -7.02 -7.45
CA THR A 79 15.50 -7.58 -8.76
C THR A 79 15.68 -6.53 -9.87
N GLU A 80 15.17 -5.31 -9.66
CA GLU A 80 15.35 -4.19 -10.60
C GLU A 80 16.85 -3.91 -10.87
N GLN A 81 17.68 -3.94 -9.82
CA GLN A 81 19.13 -3.73 -9.97
C GLN A 81 19.82 -4.88 -10.70
N ALA A 82 19.40 -6.13 -10.47
CA ALA A 82 19.93 -7.29 -11.15
C ALA A 82 19.60 -7.27 -12.66
N ASP A 83 18.37 -6.93 -13.02
CA ASP A 83 17.97 -6.83 -14.43
C ASP A 83 18.69 -5.67 -15.11
N LEU A 84 18.81 -4.50 -14.46
CA LEU A 84 19.62 -3.39 -14.98
C LEU A 84 21.11 -3.75 -15.11
N ALA A 85 21.63 -4.67 -14.32
CA ALA A 85 23.01 -5.14 -14.46
C ALA A 85 23.16 -6.11 -15.64
N ARG A 86 22.16 -6.97 -15.88
CA ARG A 86 22.09 -7.85 -17.04
C ARG A 86 22.00 -7.04 -18.34
N GLU A 87 21.06 -6.10 -18.41
CA GLU A 87 20.85 -5.20 -19.54
C GLU A 87 22.12 -4.42 -19.92
N ARG A 88 22.87 -3.92 -18.93
CA ARG A 88 24.17 -3.28 -19.18
C ARG A 88 25.18 -4.22 -19.85
N GLY A 89 25.13 -5.51 -19.52
CA GLY A 89 25.96 -6.54 -20.14
C GLY A 89 25.55 -6.81 -21.59
N GLU A 90 24.25 -6.91 -21.86
CA GLU A 90 23.66 -7.12 -23.19
C GLU A 90 23.98 -5.94 -24.12
N LEU A 91 23.74 -4.70 -23.67
CA LEU A 91 24.10 -3.47 -24.38
C LEU A 91 25.59 -3.36 -24.70
N ALA A 92 26.46 -3.88 -23.83
CA ALA A 92 27.91 -3.90 -24.06
C ALA A 92 28.34 -5.04 -25.01
N GLY A 93 27.54 -6.10 -25.11
CA GLY A 93 27.81 -7.28 -25.94
C GLY A 93 27.41 -7.11 -27.40
N ASP A 94 26.15 -6.72 -27.66
CA ASP A 94 25.63 -6.56 -29.03
C ASP A 94 24.56 -5.47 -29.13
N ILE A 95 25.00 -4.22 -29.28
CA ILE A 95 24.09 -3.08 -29.43
C ILE A 95 23.15 -3.20 -30.64
N ALA A 96 23.52 -3.97 -31.69
CA ALA A 96 22.67 -4.12 -32.86
C ALA A 96 21.51 -5.08 -32.59
N ALA A 97 21.75 -6.14 -31.81
CA ALA A 97 20.69 -7.01 -31.30
C ALA A 97 19.72 -6.22 -30.42
N GLU A 98 20.22 -5.41 -29.48
CA GLU A 98 19.38 -4.61 -28.57
C GLU A 98 18.49 -3.61 -29.31
N VAL A 99 18.99 -2.98 -30.39
CA VAL A 99 18.16 -2.14 -31.26
C VAL A 99 17.00 -2.91 -31.87
N ASN A 100 17.24 -4.16 -32.29
CA ASN A 100 16.19 -5.00 -32.89
C ASN A 100 15.18 -5.48 -31.85
N GLU A 101 15.64 -5.79 -30.64
CA GLU A 101 14.79 -6.15 -29.51
C GLU A 101 13.85 -5.02 -29.13
N LEU A 102 14.39 -3.83 -28.86
CA LEU A 102 13.58 -2.66 -28.53
C LEU A 102 12.62 -2.30 -29.68
N ALA A 103 13.07 -2.39 -30.93
CA ALA A 103 12.18 -2.20 -32.08
C ALA A 103 11.04 -3.24 -32.12
N GLY A 104 11.32 -4.49 -31.77
CA GLY A 104 10.33 -5.56 -31.63
C GLY A 104 9.21 -5.19 -30.66
N ILE A 105 9.55 -4.64 -29.49
CA ILE A 105 8.57 -4.18 -28.49
C ILE A 105 7.64 -3.12 -29.08
N TYR A 106 8.17 -2.18 -29.87
CA TYR A 106 7.35 -1.16 -30.53
C TYR A 106 6.47 -1.74 -31.65
N VAL A 107 6.94 -2.76 -32.37
CA VAL A 107 6.12 -3.48 -33.36
C VAL A 107 4.95 -4.19 -32.70
N GLU A 108 5.18 -4.88 -31.57
CA GLU A 108 4.10 -5.52 -30.80
C GLU A 108 3.05 -4.52 -30.30
N ARG A 109 3.47 -3.30 -30.01
CA ARG A 109 2.60 -2.18 -29.63
C ARG A 109 1.87 -1.55 -30.83
N GLY A 110 2.14 -1.99 -32.05
CA GLY A 110 1.44 -1.57 -33.27
C GLY A 110 2.18 -0.55 -34.13
N VAL A 111 3.47 -0.29 -33.90
CA VAL A 111 4.30 0.57 -34.76
C VAL A 111 4.77 -0.23 -35.98
N ASP A 112 4.80 0.37 -37.17
CA ASP A 112 5.35 -0.34 -38.33
C ASP A 112 6.86 -0.63 -38.14
N PRO A 113 7.39 -1.73 -38.73
CA PRO A 113 8.77 -2.14 -38.48
C PRO A 113 9.85 -1.10 -38.84
N ALA A 114 9.65 -0.31 -39.91
CA ALA A 114 10.62 0.70 -40.33
C ALA A 114 10.63 1.87 -39.33
N THR A 115 9.46 2.30 -38.87
CA THR A 115 9.36 3.35 -37.84
C THR A 115 9.87 2.85 -36.49
N ALA A 116 9.57 1.62 -36.09
CA ALA A 116 10.03 1.04 -34.83
C ALA A 116 11.56 1.00 -34.73
N GLN A 117 12.24 0.65 -35.82
CA GLN A 117 13.70 0.71 -35.94
C GLN A 117 14.25 2.13 -35.74
N VAL A 118 13.58 3.14 -36.32
CA VAL A 118 13.97 4.54 -36.14
C VAL A 118 13.76 4.98 -34.69
N VAL A 119 12.64 4.60 -34.07
CA VAL A 119 12.33 4.92 -32.67
C VAL A 119 13.36 4.31 -31.73
N ALA A 120 13.63 3.00 -31.85
CA ALA A 120 14.60 2.29 -31.01
C ALA A 120 15.98 2.96 -31.07
N ARG A 121 16.51 3.22 -32.28
CA ARG A 121 17.80 3.90 -32.47
C ARG A 121 17.83 5.29 -31.85
N GLN A 122 16.77 6.08 -32.01
CA GLN A 122 16.72 7.44 -31.46
C GLN A 122 16.63 7.45 -29.93
N LEU A 123 15.87 6.53 -29.33
CA LEU A 123 15.77 6.39 -27.88
C LEU A 123 17.10 5.90 -27.29
N MET A 124 17.70 4.87 -27.88
CA MET A 124 18.98 4.32 -27.42
C MET A 124 20.15 5.29 -27.61
N ALA A 125 20.15 6.11 -28.67
CA ALA A 125 21.16 7.15 -28.87
C ALA A 125 21.13 8.22 -27.77
N LYS A 126 19.98 8.44 -27.12
CA LYS A 126 19.87 9.34 -25.99
C LYS A 126 20.30 8.66 -24.69
N ASP A 127 19.75 7.48 -24.42
CA ASP A 127 20.05 6.67 -23.23
C ASP A 127 19.53 5.25 -23.44
N ALA A 128 20.40 4.33 -23.88
CA ALA A 128 20.02 2.95 -24.19
C ALA A 128 19.52 2.19 -22.96
N LEU A 129 20.25 2.28 -21.84
CA LEU A 129 19.85 1.62 -20.61
C LEU A 129 18.50 2.15 -20.11
N ALA A 130 18.26 3.48 -20.16
CA ALA A 130 16.97 4.01 -19.72
C ALA A 130 15.83 3.69 -20.70
N ALA A 131 16.12 3.48 -21.99
CA ALA A 131 15.13 3.06 -22.98
C ALA A 131 14.66 1.63 -22.70
N HIS A 132 15.59 0.68 -22.59
CA HIS A 132 15.28 -0.71 -22.24
C HIS A 132 14.69 -0.83 -20.83
N ALA A 133 15.27 -0.16 -19.84
CA ALA A 133 14.71 -0.15 -18.49
C ALA A 133 13.23 0.25 -18.46
N ARG A 134 12.83 1.22 -19.29
CA ARG A 134 11.44 1.69 -19.32
C ARG A 134 10.53 0.81 -20.17
N ASP A 135 10.93 0.54 -21.40
CA ASP A 135 10.05 -0.03 -22.43
C ASP A 135 10.09 -1.56 -22.44
N GLU A 136 11.17 -2.17 -21.96
CA GLU A 136 11.32 -3.62 -21.81
C GLU A 136 11.09 -4.07 -20.36
N LEU A 137 11.87 -3.53 -19.41
CA LEU A 137 11.82 -3.96 -18.00
C LEU A 137 10.66 -3.32 -17.22
N GLY A 138 9.97 -2.32 -17.77
CA GLY A 138 8.88 -1.60 -17.08
C GLY A 138 9.32 -0.74 -15.88
N ILE A 139 10.63 -0.57 -15.68
CA ILE A 139 11.24 0.23 -14.62
C ILE A 139 11.13 1.71 -15.01
N SER A 140 10.35 2.46 -14.25
CA SER A 140 10.10 3.88 -14.47
C SER A 140 10.26 4.66 -13.17
N ARG A 141 10.43 5.99 -13.27
CA ARG A 141 10.48 6.87 -12.09
C ARG A 141 9.26 6.78 -11.18
N ILE A 142 8.11 6.34 -11.70
CA ILE A 142 6.86 6.20 -10.93
C ILE A 142 6.80 4.83 -10.23
N THR A 143 7.43 3.81 -10.82
CA THR A 143 7.43 2.43 -10.32
C THR A 143 8.67 2.08 -9.50
N ALA A 144 9.70 2.93 -9.52
CA ALA A 144 10.95 2.70 -8.80
C ALA A 144 10.74 2.41 -7.31
N ALA A 145 11.38 1.34 -6.85
CA ALA A 145 11.33 0.89 -5.47
C ALA A 145 11.91 1.94 -4.50
N ARG A 146 11.17 2.27 -3.42
CA ARG A 146 11.60 3.19 -2.35
C ARG A 146 11.38 2.56 -0.96
N PRO A 147 12.22 1.60 -0.53
CA PRO A 147 11.93 0.74 0.62
C PRO A 147 11.75 1.50 1.93
N ILE A 148 12.67 2.44 2.23
CA ILE A 148 12.62 3.24 3.46
C ILE A 148 11.33 4.08 3.50
N GLN A 149 10.96 4.70 2.38
CA GLN A 149 9.75 5.50 2.32
C GLN A 149 8.50 4.64 2.51
N ALA A 150 8.44 3.45 1.88
CA ALA A 150 7.32 2.52 2.04
C ALA A 150 7.16 2.07 3.49
N ALA A 151 8.27 1.70 4.15
CA ALA A 151 8.29 1.27 5.54
C ALA A 151 7.76 2.36 6.51
N PHE A 152 8.31 3.58 6.45
CA PHE A 152 7.89 4.67 7.32
C PHE A 152 6.46 5.14 7.05
N THR A 153 6.05 5.18 5.78
CA THR A 153 4.67 5.55 5.43
C THR A 153 3.68 4.54 6.01
N SER A 154 4.00 3.25 5.95
CA SER A 154 3.14 2.18 6.46
C SER A 154 3.08 2.19 7.98
N ALA A 155 4.22 2.28 8.69
CA ALA A 155 4.23 2.42 10.14
C ALA A 155 3.45 3.67 10.62
N ALA A 156 3.66 4.82 9.98
CA ALA A 156 3.01 6.06 10.38
C ALA A 156 1.49 6.01 10.17
N THR A 157 1.04 5.48 9.02
CA THR A 157 -0.39 5.39 8.70
C THR A 157 -1.08 4.34 9.56
N PHE A 158 -0.44 3.19 9.82
CA PHE A 158 -0.90 2.21 10.80
C PHE A 158 -1.03 2.80 12.19
N THR A 159 0.03 3.46 12.69
CA THR A 159 0.03 4.09 14.02
C THR A 159 -1.09 5.12 14.14
N THR A 160 -1.31 5.92 13.10
CA THR A 160 -2.39 6.91 13.06
C THR A 160 -3.77 6.24 13.12
N GLY A 161 -3.95 5.14 12.39
CA GLY A 161 -5.17 4.34 12.45
C GLY A 161 -5.41 3.71 13.82
N ALA A 162 -4.37 3.13 14.41
CA ALA A 162 -4.39 2.42 15.69
C ALA A 162 -4.51 3.35 16.91
N ALA A 163 -4.03 4.59 16.82
CA ALA A 163 -4.15 5.58 17.89
C ALA A 163 -5.60 5.86 18.27
N LEU A 164 -6.52 5.67 17.31
CA LEU A 164 -7.92 5.98 17.51
C LEU A 164 -8.66 4.94 18.36
N PRO A 165 -8.61 3.63 18.04
CA PRO A 165 -9.03 2.58 18.96
C PRO A 165 -8.47 2.76 20.38
N LEU A 166 -7.18 3.09 20.50
CA LEU A 166 -6.58 3.36 21.82
C LEU A 166 -7.21 4.55 22.54
N ALA A 167 -7.56 5.62 21.81
CA ALA A 167 -8.22 6.78 22.40
C ALA A 167 -9.61 6.44 22.96
N ILE A 168 -10.34 5.50 22.32
CA ILE A 168 -11.67 5.09 22.76
C ILE A 168 -11.63 4.47 24.17
N ILE A 169 -10.57 3.75 24.53
CA ILE A 169 -10.37 3.18 25.88
C ILE A 169 -10.49 4.25 26.98
N PHE A 170 -10.05 5.48 26.72
CA PHE A 170 -10.08 6.58 27.69
C PHE A 170 -11.41 7.36 27.68
N ILE A 171 -12.19 7.25 26.61
CA ILE A 171 -13.43 8.02 26.41
C ILE A 171 -14.65 7.22 26.86
N VAL A 172 -14.66 5.91 26.59
CA VAL A 172 -15.82 5.06 26.78
C VAL A 172 -15.71 4.29 28.11
N PRO A 173 -16.71 4.36 29.00
CA PRO A 173 -16.71 3.58 30.24
C PRO A 173 -16.63 2.08 29.97
N GLY A 174 -15.91 1.33 30.82
CA GLY A 174 -15.62 -0.10 30.61
C GLY A 174 -16.84 -0.97 30.25
N ARG A 175 -18.01 -0.74 30.88
CA ARG A 175 -19.26 -1.47 30.58
C ARG A 175 -19.74 -1.33 29.12
N TRP A 176 -19.37 -0.24 28.45
CA TRP A 176 -19.75 0.07 27.08
C TRP A 176 -18.57 -0.04 26.11
N LEU A 177 -17.38 -0.43 26.59
CA LEU A 177 -16.15 -0.35 25.82
C LEU A 177 -16.25 -1.14 24.51
N ALA A 178 -16.65 -2.40 24.55
CA ALA A 178 -16.75 -3.22 23.33
C ALA A 178 -17.70 -2.62 22.27
N LEU A 179 -18.85 -2.09 22.70
CA LEU A 179 -19.83 -1.46 21.80
C LEU A 179 -19.32 -0.11 21.28
N GLY A 180 -18.72 0.70 22.15
CA GLY A 180 -18.13 2.00 21.79
C GLY A 180 -16.94 1.83 20.83
N GLU A 181 -16.12 0.82 21.06
CA GLU A 181 -14.97 0.45 20.22
C GLU A 181 -15.43 0.02 18.84
N ALA A 182 -16.40 -0.89 18.76
CA ALA A 182 -16.95 -1.37 17.50
C ALA A 182 -17.60 -0.22 16.70
N THR A 183 -18.47 0.55 17.35
CA THR A 183 -19.17 1.66 16.68
C THR A 183 -18.22 2.78 16.25
N GLY A 184 -17.32 3.20 17.14
CA GLY A 184 -16.30 4.19 16.83
C GLY A 184 -15.42 3.76 15.67
N SER A 185 -14.82 2.57 15.76
CA SER A 185 -13.93 2.04 14.72
C SER A 185 -14.64 1.86 13.38
N LEU A 186 -15.90 1.40 13.36
CA LEU A 186 -16.68 1.31 12.11
C LEU A 186 -16.98 2.68 11.49
N LEU A 187 -17.29 3.70 12.30
CA LEU A 187 -17.46 5.07 11.80
C LEU A 187 -16.17 5.62 11.19
N PHE A 188 -15.02 5.35 11.83
CA PHE A 188 -13.72 5.77 11.32
C PHE A 188 -13.32 5.02 10.05
N LEU A 189 -13.56 3.72 9.98
CA LEU A 189 -13.39 2.95 8.74
C LEU A 189 -14.29 3.48 7.63
N ALA A 190 -15.54 3.82 7.93
CA ALA A 190 -16.44 4.38 6.93
C ALA A 190 -15.94 5.70 6.36
N LEU A 191 -15.45 6.59 7.25
CA LEU A 191 -14.87 7.88 6.90
C LEU A 191 -13.58 7.72 6.09
N LEU A 192 -12.66 6.87 6.55
CA LEU A 192 -11.40 6.59 5.86
C LEU A 192 -11.63 5.94 4.50
N GLY A 193 -12.56 4.97 4.41
CA GLY A 193 -12.97 4.36 3.15
C GLY A 193 -13.55 5.37 2.16
N GLY A 194 -14.38 6.31 2.65
CA GLY A 194 -14.95 7.36 1.81
C GLY A 194 -13.93 8.39 1.34
N ILE A 195 -13.03 8.82 2.23
CA ILE A 195 -11.92 9.73 1.88
C ILE A 195 -10.97 9.06 0.88
N GLY A 196 -10.57 7.81 1.13
CA GLY A 196 -9.70 7.03 0.26
C GLY A 196 -10.31 6.83 -1.13
N ALA A 197 -11.60 6.51 -1.19
CA ALA A 197 -12.32 6.38 -2.46
C ALA A 197 -12.36 7.69 -3.24
N ARG A 198 -12.72 8.81 -2.58
CA ARG A 198 -12.76 10.12 -3.22
C ARG A 198 -11.37 10.54 -3.72
N ALA A 199 -10.31 10.28 -2.94
CA ALA A 199 -8.94 10.58 -3.33
C ALA A 199 -8.45 9.72 -4.50
N GLY A 200 -8.91 8.46 -4.58
CA GLY A 200 -8.58 7.52 -5.66
C GLY A 200 -9.49 7.58 -6.88
N GLY A 201 -10.56 8.39 -6.86
CA GLY A 201 -11.55 8.44 -7.94
C GLY A 201 -12.48 7.21 -8.00
N ALA A 202 -12.59 6.45 -6.91
CA ALA A 202 -13.41 5.25 -6.80
C ALA A 202 -14.82 5.55 -6.22
N PRO A 203 -15.82 4.68 -6.47
CA PRO A 203 -17.15 4.84 -5.89
C PRO A 203 -17.14 4.68 -4.37
N ILE A 204 -17.42 5.79 -3.66
CA ILE A 204 -17.39 5.92 -2.19
C ILE A 204 -18.13 4.78 -1.49
N TRP A 205 -19.35 4.49 -1.91
CA TRP A 205 -20.20 3.48 -1.27
C TRP A 205 -19.55 2.09 -1.24
N THR A 206 -18.98 1.65 -2.36
CA THR A 206 -18.35 0.33 -2.46
C THR A 206 -17.07 0.22 -1.63
N ALA A 207 -16.32 1.31 -1.49
CA ALA A 207 -15.10 1.34 -0.71
C ALA A 207 -15.43 1.33 0.79
N THR A 208 -16.34 2.20 1.21
CA THR A 208 -16.85 2.26 2.60
C THR A 208 -17.41 0.91 3.03
N LEU A 209 -18.33 0.31 2.26
CA LEU A 209 -18.91 -0.99 2.62
C LEU A 209 -17.86 -2.08 2.77
N ARG A 210 -16.86 -2.12 1.89
CA ARG A 210 -15.79 -3.13 1.92
C ARG A 210 -14.99 -3.04 3.22
N VAL A 211 -14.52 -1.85 3.58
CA VAL A 211 -13.69 -1.67 4.77
C VAL A 211 -14.49 -1.86 6.05
N THR A 212 -15.74 -1.39 6.11
CA THR A 212 -16.59 -1.57 7.29
C THR A 212 -17.06 -3.01 7.46
N PHE A 213 -17.35 -3.72 6.37
CA PHE A 213 -17.74 -5.14 6.44
C PHE A 213 -16.61 -6.00 7.01
N TRP A 214 -15.41 -5.88 6.44
CA TRP A 214 -14.25 -6.66 6.92
C TRP A 214 -13.83 -6.25 8.33
N GLY A 215 -13.92 -4.97 8.67
CA GLY A 215 -13.70 -4.50 10.04
C GLY A 215 -14.69 -5.09 11.03
N ALA A 216 -16.00 -5.04 10.72
CA ALA A 216 -17.04 -5.61 11.57
C ALA A 216 -16.85 -7.12 11.77
N LEU A 217 -16.53 -7.85 10.70
CA LEU A 217 -16.28 -9.28 10.75
C LEU A 217 -15.07 -9.60 11.63
N ALA A 218 -13.94 -8.90 11.44
CA ALA A 218 -12.74 -9.11 12.24
C ALA A 218 -13.00 -8.87 13.73
N MET A 219 -13.69 -7.78 14.08
CA MET A 219 -14.05 -7.46 15.46
C MET A 219 -15.00 -8.48 16.07
N ALA A 220 -15.99 -8.96 15.31
CA ALA A 220 -16.92 -10.00 15.77
C ALA A 220 -16.20 -11.34 16.04
N LEU A 221 -15.27 -11.73 15.17
CA LEU A 221 -14.49 -12.96 15.34
C LEU A 221 -13.57 -12.87 16.56
N THR A 222 -12.87 -11.76 16.76
CA THR A 222 -11.99 -11.61 17.93
C THR A 222 -12.77 -11.47 19.23
N ALA A 223 -13.94 -10.82 19.23
CA ALA A 223 -14.87 -10.85 20.35
C ALA A 223 -15.28 -12.29 20.69
N GLY A 224 -15.62 -13.08 19.67
CA GLY A 224 -15.95 -14.51 19.80
C GLY A 224 -14.84 -15.31 20.47
N ILE A 225 -13.60 -15.14 20.01
CA ILE A 225 -12.42 -15.78 20.62
C ILE A 225 -12.25 -15.34 22.07
N GLY A 226 -12.38 -14.04 22.35
CA GLY A 226 -12.28 -13.50 23.72
C GLY A 226 -13.30 -14.11 24.67
N MET A 227 -14.56 -14.25 24.23
CA MET A 227 -15.61 -14.89 25.02
C MET A 227 -15.32 -16.37 25.29
N VAL A 228 -14.84 -17.12 24.29
CA VAL A 228 -14.55 -18.55 24.46
C VAL A 228 -13.34 -18.76 25.37
N VAL A 229 -12.23 -18.08 25.10
CA VAL A 229 -10.98 -18.26 25.85
C VAL A 229 -11.10 -17.71 27.27
N GLY A 230 -11.78 -16.56 27.45
CA GLY A 230 -12.00 -15.98 28.78
C GLY A 230 -12.85 -16.83 29.72
N THR A 231 -13.60 -17.81 29.19
CA THR A 231 -14.32 -18.79 30.03
C THR A 231 -13.48 -20.00 30.43
N ALA A 232 -12.32 -20.20 29.79
CA ALA A 232 -11.45 -21.35 29.98
C ALA A 232 -10.25 -21.09 30.91
N VAL A 233 -9.98 -19.83 31.27
CA VAL A 233 -8.84 -19.40 32.10
C VAL A 233 -9.32 -18.78 33.40
#